data_AF-A0A2G8LIE1-F1
#
_entry.id   AF-A0A2G8LIE1-F1
#
_cell.length_a   1.000
_cell.length_b   1.000
_cell.length_c   1.000
_cell.angle_alpha   90.00
_cell.angle_beta   90.00
_cell.angle_gamma   90.00
#
_symmetry.space_group_name_H-M   'P 1'
#
loop_
_entity.id
_entity.type
_entity.pdbx_description
1 polymer ?
#
loop_
_entity_poly.entity_id
_entity_poly.type
_entity_poly.pdbx_seq_one_letter_code
_entity_poly.pdbx_strand_id
1 'polypeptide(L)'
;MYDSIVIGGGIVGSSLPIISAERKTNLLLDQFNLPTTRGSSHGPGRIYRSSYSDQLYAKMSIEAYDHWKQLERETNTNLYQKLGMLVIDKPPFKNLEAVKATNMALGVDFEVLSPDELHKRYPGILNIPRDHKAILETNAGLIKADKALECLRIYM
;
A
#
# COMPACT_ATOMS: atom_id res chain seq x y z
N MET A 1 1.00 10.73 33.25
CA MET A 1 1.48 9.33 33.07
C MET A 1 0.91 8.86 31.75
N TYR A 2 1.69 8.18 30.91
CA TYR A 2 1.25 7.67 29.60
C TYR A 2 1.04 6.16 29.69
N ASP A 3 0.04 5.64 28.98
CA ASP A 3 -0.23 4.20 28.86
C ASP A 3 0.78 3.50 27.94
N SER A 4 1.27 4.22 26.92
CA SER A 4 2.31 3.73 26.03
C SER A 4 3.23 4.85 25.52
N ILE A 5 4.44 4.48 25.16
CA ILE A 5 5.42 5.36 24.51
C ILE A 5 5.79 4.72 23.17
N VAL A 6 5.67 5.48 22.09
CA VAL A 6 6.05 5.08 20.74
C VAL A 6 7.32 5.83 20.35
N ILE A 7 8.37 5.08 20.02
CA ILE A 7 9.64 5.62 19.56
C ILE A 7 9.69 5.55 18.03
N GLY A 8 9.70 6.72 17.40
CA GLY A 8 9.61 6.92 15.95
C GLY A 8 8.21 7.34 15.53
N GLY A 9 8.05 8.62 15.17
CA GLY A 9 6.82 9.22 14.66
C GLY A 9 6.64 9.15 13.15
N GLY A 10 7.37 8.26 12.46
CA GLY A 10 7.10 7.95 11.06
C GLY A 10 5.72 7.32 10.83
N ILE A 11 5.47 6.87 9.60
CA ILE A 11 4.16 6.33 9.19
C ILE A 11 3.67 5.18 10.08
N VAL A 12 4.57 4.30 10.54
CA VAL A 12 4.20 3.16 11.40
C VAL A 12 3.80 3.64 12.79
N GLY A 13 4.66 4.43 13.45
CA GLY A 13 4.38 4.89 14.82
C GLY A 13 3.18 5.82 14.90
N SER A 14 2.99 6.69 13.90
CA SER A 14 1.82 7.58 13.82
C SER A 14 0.52 6.84 13.51
N SER A 15 0.57 5.60 13.00
CA SER A 15 -0.64 4.79 12.75
C SER A 15 -1.19 4.11 14.00
N LEU A 16 -0.40 4.01 15.08
CA LEU A 16 -0.76 3.23 16.26
C LEU A 16 -2.09 3.67 16.92
N PRO A 17 -2.39 4.98 17.06
CA PRO A 17 -3.62 5.44 17.70
C PRO A 17 -4.89 5.08 16.92
N ILE A 18 -4.80 4.94 15.59
CA ILE A 18 -5.93 4.48 14.76
C ILE A 18 -6.25 3.01 15.00
N ILE A 19 -5.22 2.21 15.27
CA ILE A 19 -5.35 0.77 15.45
C ILE A 19 -5.67 0.44 16.92
N SER A 20 -5.29 1.31 17.86
CA SER A 20 -5.64 1.18 19.27
C SER A 20 -7.09 1.62 19.50
N ALA A 21 -8.01 0.65 19.54
CA ALA A 21 -9.44 0.85 19.83
C ALA A 21 -9.74 1.50 21.20
N GLU A 22 -8.74 1.60 22.08
CA GLU A 22 -8.85 2.20 23.41
C GLU A 22 -8.20 3.59 23.41
N ARG A 23 -8.89 4.59 23.97
CA ARG A 23 -8.42 5.97 24.20
C ARG A 23 -7.28 6.02 25.23
N LYS A 24 -6.16 5.38 24.91
CA LYS A 24 -4.95 5.36 25.69
C LYS A 24 -4.17 6.66 25.49
N THR A 25 -3.64 7.18 26.58
CA THR A 25 -2.69 8.28 26.57
C THR A 25 -1.36 7.81 26.00
N ASN A 26 -1.07 8.15 24.75
CA ASN A 26 0.14 7.71 24.05
C ASN A 26 1.12 8.88 23.92
N LEU A 27 2.39 8.66 24.24
CA LEU A 27 3.46 9.60 23.94
C LEU A 27 4.19 9.18 22.66
N LEU A 28 4.15 10.00 21.63
CA LEU A 28 4.94 9.80 20.41
C LEU A 28 6.24 10.62 20.48
N LEU A 29 7.37 9.94 20.34
CA LEU A 29 8.69 10.57 20.30
C LEU A 29 9.32 10.35 18.92
N ASP A 30 9.88 11.40 18.33
CA ASP A 30 10.68 11.30 17.11
C ASP A 30 11.99 12.07 17.28
N GLN A 31 13.03 11.60 16.60
CA GLN A 31 14.34 12.24 16.61
C GLN A 31 14.30 13.60 15.88
N PHE A 32 13.38 13.77 14.92
CA PHE A 32 13.27 14.95 14.07
C PHE A 32 11.88 15.59 14.17
N ASN A 33 11.83 16.87 13.80
CA ASN A 33 10.55 17.52 13.55
C ASN A 33 9.92 16.89 12.30
N LEU A 34 8.68 16.42 12.45
CA LEU A 34 7.91 15.83 11.37
C LEU A 34 7.08 16.90 10.65
N PRO A 35 6.78 16.73 9.35
CA PRO A 35 7.34 15.70 8.47
C PRO A 35 8.83 15.94 8.22
N THR A 36 9.58 14.86 8.01
CA THR A 36 11.03 14.93 7.78
C THR A 36 11.42 14.16 6.52
N THR A 37 12.38 14.69 5.77
CA THR A 37 13.02 13.98 4.65
C THR A 37 14.10 13.01 5.11
N ARG A 38 14.39 12.95 6.42
CA ARG A 38 15.41 12.07 7.00
C ARG A 38 14.89 10.68 7.38
N GLY A 39 13.61 10.41 7.17
CA GLY A 39 12.96 9.11 7.41
C GLY A 39 12.50 8.44 6.11
N SER A 40 11.80 7.31 6.20
CA SER A 40 11.31 6.57 5.01
C SER A 40 9.86 6.89 4.62
N SER A 41 9.21 7.82 5.33
CA SER A 41 7.79 8.18 5.11
C SER A 41 7.59 9.37 4.16
N HIS A 42 8.66 10.03 3.70
CA HIS A 42 8.56 11.21 2.84
C HIS A 42 8.23 10.88 1.38
N GLY A 43 8.01 11.91 0.57
CA GLY A 43 7.85 11.81 -0.88
C GLY A 43 6.38 11.71 -1.32
N PRO A 44 6.14 11.69 -2.65
CA PRO A 44 4.82 11.97 -3.20
C PRO A 44 3.82 10.82 -3.05
N GLY A 45 4.30 9.58 -2.86
CA GLY A 45 3.41 8.45 -2.64
C GLY A 45 4.08 7.10 -2.46
N ARG A 46 3.28 6.08 -2.17
CA ARG A 46 3.67 4.68 -2.04
C ARG A 46 2.67 3.79 -2.74
N ILE A 47 3.16 2.73 -3.38
CA ILE A 47 2.30 1.71 -3.98
C ILE A 47 1.51 1.03 -2.86
N TYR A 48 0.20 0.94 -3.07
CA TYR A 48 -0.71 0.10 -2.31
C TYR A 48 -1.21 -1.02 -3.21
N ARG A 49 -1.10 -2.27 -2.74
CA ARG A 49 -1.40 -3.47 -3.52
C ARG A 49 -1.71 -4.64 -2.60
N SER A 50 -2.58 -5.55 -3.02
CA SER A 50 -2.87 -6.81 -2.35
C SER A 50 -2.18 -7.99 -3.03
N SER A 51 -1.69 -7.81 -4.27
CA SER A 51 -1.04 -8.83 -5.09
C SER A 51 0.37 -9.17 -4.61
N TYR A 52 0.45 -9.82 -3.45
CA TYR A 52 1.66 -10.43 -2.91
C TYR A 52 1.67 -11.94 -3.19
N SER A 53 2.86 -12.52 -3.35
CA SER A 53 3.01 -13.99 -3.36
C SER A 53 2.81 -14.58 -1.97
N ASP A 54 3.13 -13.81 -0.92
CA ASP A 54 2.91 -14.17 0.48
C ASP A 54 1.50 -13.77 0.94
N GLN A 55 0.71 -14.77 1.38
CA GLN A 55 -0.66 -14.57 1.85
C GLN A 55 -0.75 -13.69 3.12
N LEU A 56 0.26 -13.70 3.98
CA LEU A 56 0.26 -12.89 5.19
C LEU A 56 0.23 -11.40 4.82
N TYR A 57 1.14 -10.99 3.94
CA TYR A 57 1.22 -9.61 3.47
C TYR A 57 0.00 -9.20 2.65
N ALA A 58 -0.54 -10.09 1.82
CA ALA A 58 -1.77 -9.82 1.08
C ALA A 58 -2.96 -9.56 2.02
N LYS A 59 -3.15 -10.40 3.05
CA LYS A 59 -4.20 -10.19 4.08
C LYS A 59 -4.01 -8.87 4.82
N MET A 60 -2.79 -8.58 5.28
CA MET A 60 -2.49 -7.32 5.96
C MET A 60 -2.79 -6.10 5.08
N SER A 61 -2.51 -6.17 3.77
CA SER A 61 -2.84 -5.07 2.87
C SER A 61 -4.35 -4.89 2.71
N ILE A 62 -5.11 -5.98 2.59
CA ILE A 62 -6.57 -5.94 2.47
C ILE A 62 -7.18 -5.28 3.71
N GLU A 63 -6.73 -5.69 4.90
CA GLU A 63 -7.18 -5.10 6.18
C GLU A 63 -6.79 -3.61 6.28
N ALA A 64 -5.57 -3.25 5.85
CA ALA A 64 -5.11 -1.86 5.86
C ALA A 64 -5.99 -0.93 5.01
N TYR A 65 -6.70 -1.44 4.01
CA TYR A 65 -7.59 -0.64 3.16
C TYR A 65 -8.67 0.09 3.96
N ASP A 66 -9.27 -0.61 4.93
CA ASP A 66 -10.36 -0.06 5.73
C ASP A 66 -9.86 1.05 6.65
N HIS A 67 -8.63 0.91 7.18
CA HIS A 67 -7.97 1.97 7.94
C HIS A 67 -7.64 3.19 7.09
N TRP A 68 -7.18 3.01 5.85
CA TRP A 68 -6.98 4.13 4.93
C TRP A 68 -8.29 4.87 4.64
N LYS A 69 -9.36 4.15 4.31
CA LYS A 69 -10.70 4.73 4.10
C LYS A 69 -11.25 5.42 5.35
N GLN A 70 -10.96 4.90 6.53
CA GLN A 70 -11.34 5.53 7.79
C GLN A 70 -10.61 6.87 7.95
N LEU A 71 -9.28 6.87 7.79
CA LEU A 71 -8.47 8.09 7.90
C LEU A 71 -8.90 9.14 6.89
N GLU A 72 -9.15 8.77 5.62
CA GLU A 72 -9.66 9.69 4.61
C GLU A 72 -10.98 10.37 5.02
N ARG A 73 -11.90 9.61 5.63
CA ARG A 73 -13.19 10.12 6.11
C ARG A 73 -13.03 11.06 7.30
N GLU A 74 -12.18 10.69 8.26
CA GLU A 74 -11.99 11.45 9.50
C GLU A 74 -11.24 12.76 9.29
N THR A 75 -10.29 12.79 8.34
CA THR A 75 -9.51 14.01 8.03
C THR A 75 -10.01 14.75 6.79
N ASN A 76 -11.10 14.27 6.17
CA ASN A 76 -11.66 14.80 4.93
C ASN A 76 -10.59 15.03 3.84
N THR A 77 -9.64 14.10 3.74
CA THR A 77 -8.47 14.20 2.85
C THR A 77 -8.40 12.98 1.97
N ASN A 78 -8.35 13.16 0.64
CA ASN A 78 -8.14 12.05 -0.29
C ASN A 78 -6.66 11.62 -0.28
N LEU A 79 -6.41 10.43 0.27
CA LEU A 79 -5.11 9.77 0.43
C LEU A 79 -4.89 8.67 -0.60
N TYR A 80 -5.92 7.87 -0.90
CA TYR A 80 -5.84 6.74 -1.81
C TYR A 80 -6.29 7.12 -3.22
N GLN A 81 -5.48 6.74 -4.20
CA GLN A 81 -5.77 6.88 -5.62
C GLN A 81 -5.74 5.50 -6.27
N LYS A 82 -6.91 5.01 -6.68
CA LYS A 82 -7.06 3.76 -7.42
C LYS A 82 -6.51 3.94 -8.83
N LEU A 83 -5.40 3.26 -9.13
CA LEU A 83 -4.71 3.33 -10.42
C LEU A 83 -4.55 1.96 -11.09
N GLY A 84 -4.75 0.89 -10.33
CA GLY A 84 -4.32 -0.44 -10.68
C GLY A 84 -2.80 -0.61 -10.55
N MET A 85 -2.34 -1.85 -10.67
CA MET A 85 -0.91 -2.18 -10.69
C MET A 85 -0.65 -3.42 -11.54
N LEU A 86 0.37 -3.35 -12.38
CA LEU A 86 0.89 -4.48 -13.14
C LEU A 86 1.99 -5.20 -12.37
N VAL A 87 1.80 -6.48 -12.10
CA VAL A 87 2.87 -7.41 -11.69
C VAL A 87 3.33 -8.15 -12.93
N ILE A 88 4.47 -7.75 -13.49
CA ILE A 88 5.04 -8.35 -14.70
C ILE A 88 6.04 -9.42 -14.30
N ASP A 89 5.99 -10.57 -14.96
CA ASP A 89 6.94 -11.66 -14.77
C ASP A 89 7.36 -12.28 -16.09
N LYS A 90 8.53 -12.91 -16.07
CA LYS A 90 9.14 -13.59 -17.21
C LYS A 90 8.96 -15.10 -17.09
N PRO A 91 9.11 -15.88 -18.17
CA PRO A 91 9.14 -17.34 -18.07
C PRO A 91 10.19 -17.81 -17.04
N PRO A 92 9.88 -18.82 -16.19
CA PRO A 92 8.70 -19.67 -16.21
C PRO A 92 7.51 -19.17 -15.37
N PHE A 93 7.43 -17.86 -15.08
CA PHE A 93 6.31 -17.17 -14.40
C PHE A 93 6.06 -17.59 -12.95
N LYS A 94 7.11 -18.05 -12.24
CA LYS A 94 6.99 -18.56 -10.87
C LYS A 94 6.38 -17.54 -9.91
N ASN A 95 6.77 -16.27 -10.01
CA ASN A 95 6.25 -15.24 -9.11
C ASN A 95 4.81 -14.90 -9.47
N LEU A 96 4.50 -14.79 -10.76
CA LEU A 96 3.14 -14.52 -11.22
C LEU A 96 2.16 -15.62 -10.79
N GLU A 97 2.52 -16.89 -10.91
CA GLU A 97 1.65 -18.00 -10.47
C GLU A 97 1.48 -18.00 -8.93
N ALA A 98 2.52 -17.66 -8.16
CA ALA A 98 2.40 -17.52 -6.71
C ALA A 98 1.47 -16.36 -6.30
N VAL A 99 1.62 -15.20 -6.95
CA VAL A 99 0.73 -14.04 -6.74
C VAL A 99 -0.70 -14.38 -7.14
N LYS A 100 -0.90 -15.04 -8.27
CA LYS A 100 -2.22 -15.50 -8.75
C LYS A 100 -2.89 -16.41 -7.71
N ALA A 101 -2.14 -17.39 -7.20
CA ALA A 101 -2.65 -18.32 -6.19
C ALA A 101 -3.09 -17.57 -4.91
N THR A 102 -2.29 -16.62 -4.45
CA THR A 102 -2.64 -15.78 -3.28
C THR A 102 -3.85 -14.91 -3.55
N ASN A 103 -3.93 -14.25 -4.71
CA ASN A 103 -5.09 -13.43 -5.08
C ASN A 103 -6.38 -14.26 -5.14
N MET A 104 -6.34 -15.45 -5.73
CA MET A 104 -7.47 -16.36 -5.76
C MET A 104 -7.89 -16.82 -4.36
N ALA A 105 -6.92 -17.17 -3.50
CA ALA A 105 -7.19 -17.62 -2.14
C ALA A 105 -7.85 -16.54 -1.26
N LEU A 106 -7.59 -15.27 -1.55
CA LEU A 106 -8.07 -14.13 -0.76
C LEU A 106 -9.17 -13.32 -1.44
N GLY A 107 -9.62 -13.73 -2.64
CA GLY A 107 -10.67 -13.03 -3.38
C GLY A 107 -10.27 -11.63 -3.85
N VAL A 108 -8.98 -11.40 -4.14
CA VAL A 108 -8.51 -10.14 -4.73
C VAL A 108 -8.95 -10.08 -6.19
N ASP A 109 -9.49 -8.95 -6.65
CA ASP A 109 -9.83 -8.75 -8.05
C ASP A 109 -8.57 -8.55 -8.92
N PHE A 110 -8.39 -9.40 -9.92
CA PHE A 110 -7.28 -9.28 -10.87
C PHE A 110 -7.60 -9.81 -12.26
N GLU A 111 -6.83 -9.35 -13.25
CA GLU A 111 -6.81 -9.88 -14.61
C GLU A 111 -5.43 -10.46 -14.93
N VAL A 112 -5.38 -11.62 -15.60
CA VAL A 112 -4.12 -12.12 -16.18
C VAL A 112 -4.03 -11.64 -17.62
N LEU A 113 -2.93 -10.98 -17.96
CA LEU A 113 -2.63 -10.50 -19.31
C LEU A 113 -1.58 -11.41 -19.94
N SER A 114 -1.95 -12.02 -21.07
CA SER A 114 -1.01 -12.66 -21.98
C SER A 114 0.00 -11.64 -22.55
N PRO A 115 1.11 -12.08 -23.14
CA PRO A 115 2.06 -11.15 -23.72
C PRO A 115 1.44 -10.26 -24.79
N ASP A 116 0.56 -10.80 -25.64
CA ASP A 116 -0.12 -10.03 -26.68
C ASP A 116 -1.09 -8.99 -26.09
N GLU A 117 -1.87 -9.35 -25.07
CA GLU A 117 -2.78 -8.43 -24.39
C GLU A 117 -2.02 -7.31 -23.67
N LEU A 118 -0.92 -7.65 -23.01
CA LEU A 118 -0.06 -6.68 -22.31
C LEU A 118 0.46 -5.62 -23.27
N HIS A 119 0.98 -6.02 -24.43
CA HIS A 119 1.49 -5.09 -25.45
C HIS A 119 0.38 -4.32 -26.16
N LYS A 120 -0.80 -4.92 -26.34
CA LYS A 120 -1.96 -4.26 -26.94
C LYS A 120 -2.54 -3.17 -26.03
N ARG A 121 -2.65 -3.44 -24.71
CA ARG A 121 -3.24 -2.51 -23.75
C ARG A 121 -2.28 -1.40 -23.32
N TYR A 122 -0.98 -1.69 -23.25
CA TYR A 122 0.03 -0.76 -22.76
C TYR A 122 1.13 -0.52 -23.81
N PRO A 123 0.78 0.05 -24.98
CA PRO A 123 1.76 0.30 -26.04
C PRO A 123 2.80 1.33 -25.59
N GLY A 124 4.09 0.99 -25.67
CA GLY A 124 5.20 1.93 -25.48
C GLY A 124 5.51 2.39 -24.05
N ILE A 125 4.82 1.87 -23.03
CA ILE A 125 5.00 2.31 -21.64
C ILE A 125 6.31 1.82 -21.02
N LEU A 126 6.73 0.60 -21.36
CA LEU A 126 7.95 -0.03 -20.89
C LEU A 126 8.43 -0.93 -22.04
N ASN A 127 9.73 -0.99 -22.34
CA ASN A 127 10.31 -1.96 -23.29
C ASN A 127 10.19 -3.39 -22.70
N ILE A 128 8.96 -3.87 -22.50
CA ILE A 128 8.64 -5.18 -21.94
C ILE A 128 8.97 -6.22 -23.00
N PRO A 129 9.75 -7.27 -22.68
CA PRO A 129 10.02 -8.32 -23.63
C PRO A 129 8.74 -9.09 -24.02
N ARG A 130 8.68 -9.55 -25.27
CA ARG A 130 7.50 -10.17 -25.90
C ARG A 130 7.05 -11.49 -25.27
N ASP A 131 7.86 -12.09 -24.41
CA ASP A 131 7.58 -13.34 -23.71
C ASP A 131 7.07 -13.14 -22.27
N HIS A 132 6.94 -11.90 -21.80
CA HIS A 132 6.48 -11.60 -20.44
C HIS A 132 4.96 -11.58 -20.33
N LYS A 133 4.45 -11.96 -19.16
CA LYS A 133 3.03 -11.89 -18.77
C LYS A 133 2.85 -10.91 -17.63
N ALA A 134 1.61 -10.51 -17.38
CA ALA A 134 1.29 -9.66 -16.23
C ALA A 134 0.03 -10.10 -15.50
N ILE A 135 -0.04 -9.78 -14.21
CA ILE A 135 -1.28 -9.66 -13.47
C ILE A 135 -1.59 -8.17 -13.30
N LEU A 136 -2.80 -7.77 -13.66
CA LEU A 136 -3.33 -6.45 -13.36
C LEU A 136 -4.22 -6.56 -12.12
N GLU A 137 -3.79 -6.00 -10.99
CA GLU A 137 -4.64 -5.79 -9.83
C GLU A 137 -5.39 -4.47 -10.01
N THR A 138 -6.70 -4.51 -10.19
CA THR A 138 -7.48 -3.30 -10.51
C THR A 138 -7.71 -2.41 -9.29
N ASN A 139 -7.70 -2.99 -8.09
CA ASN A 139 -7.86 -2.28 -6.80
C ASN A 139 -6.53 -1.81 -6.20
N ALA A 140 -5.39 -2.07 -6.84
CA ALA A 140 -4.12 -1.47 -6.42
C ALA A 140 -4.08 0.03 -6.77
N GLY A 141 -3.10 0.75 -6.22
CA GLY A 141 -2.94 2.16 -6.50
C GLY A 141 -1.83 2.83 -5.69
N LEU A 142 -2.07 4.10 -5.38
CA LEU A 142 -1.11 4.96 -4.69
C LEU A 142 -1.73 5.49 -3.39
N ILE A 143 -0.95 5.49 -2.31
CA ILE A 143 -1.21 6.28 -1.11
C ILE A 143 -0.31 7.51 -1.15
N LYS A 144 -0.88 8.71 -1.00
CA LYS A 144 -0.13 9.98 -0.89
C LYS A 144 0.58 10.04 0.46
N ALA A 145 1.88 9.75 0.44
CA ALA A 145 2.64 9.41 1.66
C ALA A 145 2.84 10.60 2.60
N ASP A 146 3.11 11.77 2.03
CA ASP A 146 3.21 13.04 2.75
C ASP A 146 1.89 13.39 3.46
N LYS A 147 0.77 13.34 2.74
CA LYS A 147 -0.56 13.61 3.29
C LYS A 147 -0.99 12.58 4.33
N ALA A 148 -0.66 11.31 4.11
CA ALA A 148 -0.98 10.24 5.04
C ALA A 148 -0.32 10.50 6.40
N LEU A 149 0.96 10.84 6.42
CA LEU A 149 1.67 11.14 7.66
C LEU A 149 1.11 12.41 8.35
N GLU A 150 0.74 13.43 7.59
CA GLU A 150 0.11 14.64 8.13
C GLU A 150 -1.25 14.34 8.78
N CYS A 151 -2.11 13.58 8.09
CA CYS A 151 -3.42 13.17 8.58
C CYS A 151 -3.33 12.39 9.91
N LEU A 152 -2.42 11.42 9.98
CA LEU A 152 -2.19 10.62 11.18
C LEU A 152 -1.78 11.45 12.40
N ARG A 153 -1.09 12.58 12.16
CA ARG A 153 -0.64 13.46 13.24
C ARG A 153 -1.72 14.40 13.77
N ILE A 154 -2.67 14.79 12.92
CA ILE A 154 -3.81 15.63 13.31
C ILE A 154 -4.87 14.80 14.03
N TYR A 155 -4.92 13.49 13.74
CA TYR A 155 -5.89 12.57 14.35
C TYR A 155 -5.55 12.17 15.80
N MET A 156 -4.29 12.34 16.23
CA MET A 156 -3.85 12.14 17.62
C MET A 156 -4.20 13.31 18.52
#